data_AF-A0AA88IGG7-F1
#
_entry.id   AF-A0AA88IGG7-F1
#
_cell.length_a   1.000
_cell.length_b   1.000
_cell.length_c   1.000
_cell.angle_alpha   90.00
_cell.angle_beta   90.00
_cell.angle_gamma   90.00
#
_symmetry.space_group_name_H-M   'P 1'
#
loop_
_entity.id
_entity.type
_entity.pdbx_description
1 polymer ?
#
loop_
_entity_poly.entity_id
_entity_poly.type
_entity_poly.pdbx_seq_one_letter_code
_entity_poly.pdbx_strand_id
1 'polypeptide(L)'
;MGDLVIELYWKHAPKTCRNFAELTRRGYYNGTKFHRIIRDFMIQGGDPTGTGRGGNSIYGSKFEDEISEDLKHSGAGVLSMANSGPNTNGSQFFITLAPTQWLDGKHAIFEFR
;
A
#
# COMPACT_ATOMS: atom_id res chain seq x y z
N MET A 1 11.56 16.97 5.28
CA MET A 1 11.00 15.96 4.36
C MET A 1 12.09 15.63 3.35
N GLY A 2 12.20 14.37 2.94
CA GLY A 2 13.22 13.89 2.01
C GLY A 2 12.60 12.91 1.02
N ASP A 3 13.42 12.40 0.11
CA ASP A 3 12.97 11.49 -0.93
C ASP A 3 12.77 10.07 -0.40
N LEU A 4 11.63 9.47 -0.75
CA LEU A 4 11.34 8.06 -0.49
C LEU A 4 11.41 7.32 -1.83
N VAL A 5 12.40 6.43 -1.94
CA VAL A 5 12.57 5.55 -3.11
C VAL A 5 11.94 4.20 -2.77
N ILE A 6 11.04 3.74 -3.64
CA ILE A 6 10.27 2.50 -3.47
C ILE A 6 10.56 1.61 -4.69
N GLU A 7 10.94 0.35 -4.44
CA GLU A 7 11.14 -0.65 -5.49
C GLU A 7 9.92 -1.56 -5.63
N LEU A 8 9.21 -1.50 -6.76
CA LEU A 8 7.97 -2.24 -6.94
C LEU A 8 8.22 -3.68 -7.45
N TYR A 9 7.63 -4.67 -6.79
CA TYR A 9 7.76 -6.09 -7.12
C TYR A 9 6.67 -6.56 -8.10
N TRP A 10 6.83 -6.20 -9.37
CA TRP A 10 5.88 -6.50 -10.44
C TRP A 10 5.61 -8.00 -10.66
N LYS A 11 6.53 -8.89 -10.27
CA LYS A 11 6.38 -10.34 -10.45
C LYS A 11 5.32 -10.92 -9.50
N HIS A 12 5.25 -10.41 -8.28
CA HIS A 12 4.36 -10.92 -7.24
C HIS A 12 3.00 -10.22 -7.23
N ALA A 13 2.99 -8.90 -7.50
CA ALA A 13 1.78 -8.09 -7.45
C ALA A 13 1.67 -7.15 -8.67
N PRO A 14 1.56 -7.67 -9.90
CA PRO A 14 1.55 -6.87 -11.11
C PRO A 14 0.40 -5.85 -11.18
N LYS A 15 -0.82 -6.21 -10.77
CA LYS A 15 -1.95 -5.26 -10.78
C LYS A 15 -1.77 -4.18 -9.72
N THR A 16 -1.26 -4.56 -8.55
CA THR A 16 -1.00 -3.65 -7.44
C THR A 16 0.09 -2.64 -7.77
N CYS A 17 1.23 -3.11 -8.29
CA CYS A 17 2.32 -2.26 -8.76
C CYS A 17 1.84 -1.32 -9.87
N ARG A 18 1.03 -1.83 -10.82
CA ARG A 18 0.46 -1.01 -11.89
C ARG A 18 -0.46 0.08 -11.37
N ASN A 19 -1.34 -0.26 -10.43
CA ASN A 19 -2.23 0.68 -9.77
C ASN A 19 -1.44 1.80 -9.08
N PHE A 20 -0.45 1.43 -8.25
CA PHE A 20 0.36 2.40 -7.51
C PHE A 20 1.19 3.30 -8.44
N ALA A 21 1.87 2.72 -9.43
CA ALA A 21 2.69 3.46 -10.39
C ALA A 21 1.85 4.43 -11.23
N GLU A 22 0.69 4.01 -11.69
CA GLU A 22 -0.19 4.83 -12.52
C GLU A 22 -0.87 5.96 -11.71
N LEU A 23 -1.29 5.69 -10.47
CA LEU A 23 -1.79 6.73 -9.56
C LEU A 23 -0.71 7.78 -9.26
N THR A 24 0.52 7.32 -9.01
CA THR A 24 1.69 8.20 -8.84
C THR A 24 1.93 9.05 -10.10
N ARG A 25 1.92 8.43 -11.29
CA ARG A 25 2.12 9.11 -12.57
C ARG A 25 1.04 10.15 -12.86
N ARG A 26 -0.20 9.91 -12.44
CA ARG A 26 -1.32 10.87 -12.56
C ARG A 26 -1.25 11.99 -11.53
N GLY A 27 -0.30 11.97 -10.60
CA GLY A 27 -0.22 12.92 -9.49
C GLY A 27 -1.35 12.73 -8.47
N TYR A 28 -1.99 11.56 -8.42
CA TYR A 28 -3.10 11.28 -7.49
C TYR A 28 -2.67 11.38 -6.03
N TYR A 29 -1.42 11.01 -5.74
CA TYR A 29 -0.83 11.09 -4.40
C TYR A 29 -0.30 12.49 -4.05
N ASN A 30 -0.31 13.45 -4.98
CA ASN A 30 0.19 14.80 -4.72
C ASN A 30 -0.72 15.52 -3.72
N GLY A 31 -0.14 16.02 -2.63
CA GLY A 31 -0.89 16.66 -1.56
C GLY A 31 -1.70 15.70 -0.68
N THR A 32 -1.59 14.38 -0.91
CA THR A 32 -2.19 13.40 -0.01
C THR A 32 -1.37 13.30 1.28
N LYS A 33 -2.05 13.36 2.42
CA LYS A 33 -1.42 13.28 3.74
C LYS A 33 -1.40 11.84 4.24
N PHE A 34 -0.37 11.51 5.01
CA PHE A 34 -0.40 10.35 5.89
C PHE A 34 -1.38 10.63 7.02
N HIS A 35 -2.62 10.14 6.87
CA HIS A 35 -3.70 10.43 7.81
C HIS A 35 -3.66 9.55 9.06
N ARG A 36 -2.87 8.47 9.05
CA ARG A 36 -2.71 7.58 10.19
C ARG A 36 -1.25 7.18 10.34
N ILE A 37 -0.68 7.51 11.50
CA ILE A 37 0.72 7.23 11.85
C ILE A 37 0.71 6.55 13.21
N ILE A 38 1.20 5.30 13.27
CA ILE A 38 1.30 4.53 14.51
C ILE A 38 2.78 4.19 14.69
N ARG A 39 3.38 4.74 15.76
CA ARG A 39 4.78 4.47 16.12
C ARG A 39 4.98 2.98 16.34
N ASP A 40 6.10 2.44 15.86
CA ASP A 40 6.46 1.03 15.97
C ASP A 40 5.43 0.07 15.34
N PHE A 41 4.65 0.56 14.38
CA PHE A 41 3.68 -0.27 13.67
C PHE A 41 3.64 0.05 12.18
N MET A 42 2.93 1.11 11.77
CA MET A 42 2.84 1.50 10.37
C MET A 42 2.44 2.97 10.17
N ILE A 43 2.77 3.48 9.00
CA ILE A 43 2.27 4.74 8.45
C ILE A 43 1.35 4.45 7.28
N GLN A 44 0.15 5.00 7.27
CA GLN A 44 -0.86 4.79 6.23
C GLN A 44 -1.19 6.10 5.52
N GLY A 45 -1.26 6.02 4.19
CA GLY A 45 -1.47 7.14 3.28
C GLY A 45 -2.24 6.72 2.03
N GLY A 46 -2.28 7.60 1.03
CA GLY A 46 -2.92 7.31 -0.25
C GLY A 46 -4.44 7.53 -0.31
N ASP A 47 -5.01 8.23 0.68
CA ASP A 47 -6.39 8.73 0.64
C ASP A 47 -6.39 10.24 0.35
N PRO A 48 -6.90 10.68 -0.82
CA PRO A 48 -7.02 12.11 -1.15
C PRO A 48 -7.95 12.89 -0.22
N THR A 49 -8.95 12.22 0.35
CA THR A 49 -9.87 12.86 1.31
C THR A 49 -9.22 12.97 2.70
N GLY A 50 -8.21 12.14 2.98
CA GLY A 50 -7.54 12.05 4.27
C GLY A 50 -8.44 11.61 5.41
N THR A 51 -9.56 10.95 5.10
CA THR A 51 -10.55 10.44 6.07
C THR A 51 -10.29 8.98 6.45
N GLY A 52 -9.47 8.27 5.66
CA GLY A 52 -9.25 6.83 5.74
C GLY A 52 -10.33 6.01 5.03
N ARG A 53 -11.37 6.64 4.47
CA ARG A 53 -12.48 5.95 3.77
C ARG A 53 -12.48 6.20 2.26
N GLY A 54 -11.68 7.15 1.78
CA GLY A 54 -11.59 7.49 0.38
C GLY A 54 -10.52 6.67 -0.35
N GLY A 55 -10.38 6.95 -1.64
CA GLY A 55 -9.40 6.28 -2.49
C GLY A 55 -10.04 5.33 -3.49
N ASN A 56 -9.63 5.45 -4.74
CA ASN A 56 -10.09 4.58 -5.84
C ASN A 56 -8.88 4.03 -6.59
N SER A 57 -9.03 2.82 -7.12
CA SER A 57 -8.01 2.24 -7.99
C SER A 57 -8.10 2.78 -9.42
N ILE A 58 -7.07 2.53 -10.22
CA ILE A 58 -7.11 2.82 -11.67
C ILE A 58 -8.10 1.93 -12.42
N TYR A 59 -8.50 0.81 -11.81
CA TYR A 59 -9.41 -0.18 -12.38
C TYR A 59 -10.89 0.09 -12.04
N GLY A 60 -11.18 1.19 -11.33
CA GLY A 60 -12.50 1.50 -10.79
C GLY A 60 -12.46 1.56 -9.26
N SER A 61 -13.53 1.13 -8.59
CA SER A 61 -13.63 1.28 -7.14
C SER A 61 -12.62 0.42 -6.37
N LYS A 62 -12.59 -0.89 -6.63
CA LYS A 62 -11.80 -1.87 -5.87
C LYS A 62 -11.25 -2.96 -6.80
N PHE A 63 -10.10 -3.55 -6.44
CA PHE A 63 -9.51 -4.69 -7.15
C PHE A 63 -9.09 -5.81 -6.20
N GLU A 64 -8.84 -6.99 -6.79
CA GLU A 64 -8.47 -8.23 -6.10
C GLU A 64 -7.14 -8.15 -5.32
N ASP A 65 -6.98 -8.98 -4.29
CA ASP A 65 -5.71 -9.07 -3.55
C ASP A 65 -4.70 -9.94 -4.30
N GLU A 66 -3.46 -9.44 -4.42
CA GLU A 66 -2.32 -10.20 -4.94
C GLU A 66 -1.39 -10.55 -3.76
N ILE A 67 -1.64 -11.72 -3.16
CA ILE A 67 -0.91 -12.18 -1.97
C ILE A 67 0.07 -13.26 -2.40
N SER A 68 1.35 -13.10 -2.05
CA SER A 68 2.39 -14.10 -2.25
C SER A 68 2.84 -14.64 -0.90
N GLU A 69 2.95 -15.96 -0.76
CA GLU A 69 3.45 -16.61 0.47
C GLU A 69 4.94 -16.36 0.72
N ASP A 70 5.68 -16.03 -0.35
CA ASP A 70 7.09 -15.65 -0.31
C ASP A 70 7.33 -14.28 0.33
N LEU A 71 6.32 -13.39 0.32
CA LEU A 71 6.42 -12.03 0.84
C LEU A 71 5.85 -11.98 2.26
N LYS A 72 6.64 -11.47 3.20
CA LYS A 72 6.27 -11.35 4.62
C LYS A 72 6.61 -9.98 5.15
N HIS A 73 5.83 -9.48 6.10
CA HIS A 73 6.12 -8.25 6.85
C HIS A 73 7.12 -8.56 7.98
N SER A 74 8.26 -9.13 7.62
CA SER A 74 9.31 -9.56 8.56
C SER A 74 10.15 -8.40 9.10
N GLY A 75 9.97 -7.18 8.57
CA GLY A 75 10.76 -6.02 8.95
C GLY A 75 10.03 -4.69 8.75
N ALA A 76 10.72 -3.62 9.11
CA ALA A 76 10.32 -2.25 8.83
C ALA A 76 10.68 -1.88 7.38
N GLY A 77 9.90 -0.98 6.78
CA GLY A 77 10.09 -0.51 5.42
C GLY A 77 9.41 -1.38 4.37
N VAL A 78 8.43 -2.21 4.75
CA VAL A 78 7.63 -2.99 3.79
C VAL A 78 6.40 -2.18 3.38
N LEU A 79 6.19 -2.00 2.09
CA LEU A 79 5.02 -1.34 1.53
C LEU A 79 3.93 -2.35 1.12
N SER A 80 2.72 -2.09 1.62
CA SER A 80 1.56 -2.96 1.40
C SER A 80 0.28 -2.17 1.16
N MET A 81 -0.67 -2.78 0.44
CA MET A 81 -1.96 -2.15 0.17
C MET A 81 -2.87 -2.19 1.38
N ALA A 82 -3.46 -1.05 1.71
CA ALA A 82 -4.53 -0.99 2.70
C ALA A 82 -5.85 -1.40 2.03
N ASN A 83 -6.55 -2.36 2.66
CA ASN A 83 -7.86 -2.83 2.24
C ASN A 83 -8.80 -2.86 3.47
N SER A 84 -10.11 -2.93 3.21
CA SER A 84 -11.15 -3.05 4.25
C SER A 84 -11.76 -4.45 4.28
N GLY A 85 -11.02 -5.45 3.81
CA GLY A 85 -11.47 -6.82 3.59
C GLY A 85 -10.97 -7.40 2.26
N PRO A 86 -11.23 -8.71 2.03
CA PRO A 86 -10.74 -9.39 0.83
C PRO A 86 -11.24 -8.72 -0.46
N ASN A 87 -10.34 -8.55 -1.43
CA ASN A 87 -10.55 -7.97 -2.75
C ASN A 87 -11.09 -6.53 -2.71
N THR A 88 -10.65 -5.75 -1.72
CA THR A 88 -11.06 -4.34 -1.57
C THR A 88 -9.92 -3.34 -1.69
N ASN A 89 -8.88 -3.68 -2.46
CA ASN A 89 -7.76 -2.78 -2.69
C ASN A 89 -8.19 -1.55 -3.50
N GLY A 90 -7.76 -0.37 -3.05
CA GLY A 90 -8.07 0.92 -3.67
C GLY A 90 -6.81 1.68 -4.04
N SER A 91 -6.66 2.90 -3.51
CA SER A 91 -5.42 3.70 -3.63
C SER A 91 -4.61 3.76 -2.34
N GLN A 92 -5.19 3.33 -1.22
CA GLN A 92 -4.55 3.46 0.09
C GLN A 92 -3.44 2.42 0.27
N PHE A 93 -2.35 2.84 0.89
CA PHE A 93 -1.20 2.00 1.18
C PHE A 93 -0.68 2.29 2.58
N PHE A 94 0.11 1.36 3.12
CA PHE A 94 0.83 1.56 4.35
C PHE A 94 2.26 1.06 4.26
N ILE A 95 3.15 1.69 5.01
CA ILE A 95 4.55 1.29 5.16
C ILE A 95 4.74 0.83 6.60
N THR A 96 5.28 -0.36 6.80
CA THR A 96 5.58 -0.88 8.13
C THR A 96 6.76 -0.14 8.75
N LEU A 97 6.69 0.12 10.06
CA LEU A 97 7.81 0.66 10.84
C LEU A 97 8.44 -0.38 11.77
N ALA A 98 7.83 -1.55 11.87
CA ALA A 98 8.25 -2.68 12.69
C ALA A 98 7.82 -3.99 12.00
N PRO A 99 8.34 -5.16 12.40
CA PRO A 99 7.83 -6.44 11.94
C PRO A 99 6.36 -6.62 12.31
N THR A 100 5.50 -6.85 11.32
CA THR A 100 4.05 -7.02 11.48
C THR A 100 3.55 -8.33 10.90
N GLN A 101 4.09 -9.45 11.38
CA GLN A 101 3.80 -10.80 10.86
C GLN A 101 2.30 -11.17 10.88
N TRP A 102 1.51 -10.54 11.75
CA TRP A 102 0.05 -10.77 11.80
C TRP A 102 -0.74 -10.16 10.62
N LEU A 103 -0.08 -9.35 9.79
CA LEU A 103 -0.62 -8.81 8.53
C LEU A 103 -0.27 -9.69 7.32
N ASP A 104 0.59 -10.69 7.51
CA ASP A 104 0.96 -11.64 6.46
C ASP A 104 -0.28 -12.39 5.97
N GLY A 105 -0.42 -12.52 4.66
CA GLY A 105 -1.57 -13.20 4.06
C GLY A 105 -2.88 -12.40 4.06
N LYS A 106 -2.89 -11.14 4.52
CA LYS A 106 -4.10 -10.28 4.53
C LYS A 106 -4.00 -9.06 3.62
N HIS A 107 -2.78 -8.59 3.38
CA HIS A 107 -2.50 -7.40 2.59
C HIS A 107 -1.53 -7.76 1.47
N ALA A 108 -1.79 -7.26 0.25
CA ALA A 108 -0.89 -7.41 -0.87
C ALA A 108 0.41 -6.62 -0.61
N ILE A 109 1.52 -7.34 -0.54
CA ILE A 109 2.87 -6.78 -0.39
C ILE A 109 3.41 -6.55 -1.80
N PHE A 110 3.84 -5.33 -2.10
CA PHE A 110 4.28 -4.98 -3.44
C PHE A 110 5.59 -4.16 -3.47
N GLU A 111 6.19 -3.90 -2.31
CA GLU A 111 7.61 -3.61 -2.15
C GLU A 111 8.15 -4.30 -0.88
N PHE A 112 9.38 -4.79 -0.99
CA PHE A 112 10.11 -5.46 0.08
C PHE A 112 11.60 -5.10 -0.05
N ARG A 113 12.25 -4.68 1.03
CA ARG A 113 13.68 -4.34 1.04
C ARG A 113 14.50 -5.35 1.83
#